data_AF-A0A2D6Q7M4-F1
#
_entry.id   AF-A0A2D6Q7M4-F1
#
_cell.length_a   1.000
_cell.length_b   1.000
_cell.length_c   1.000
_cell.angle_alpha   90.00
_cell.angle_beta   90.00
_cell.angle_gamma   90.00
#
_symmetry.space_group_name_H-M   'P 1'
#
loop_
_entity.id
_entity.type
_entity.pdbx_description
1 polymer ?
#
loop_
_entity_poly.entity_id
_entity_poly.type
_entity_poly.pdbx_seq_one_letter_code
_entity_poly.pdbx_strand_id
1 'polypeptide(L)'
;MAYLNLNKFHYFGFDESPIGGNSSGLVLACTETDDSRLIEKRTNLLKAADYIHLIREGEEIVVPSLFNMGLNGLSSYSWIRSNRGRSFCRQRAAHASIAQLLMESEVDPRRMVVYIDEFFPPEYTKELLVEYMQRFYGVNLPRPNIQVIPGADRSIPLVNFADILAYRIAASFRRTQNCYTGPGQRLPMVELFSEQIVASDQRVSTVAEEGRETLAFLLSA
;
A
#
# COMPACT_ATOMS: atom_id res chain seq x y z
N MET A 1 -9.93 18.96 9.57
CA MET A 1 -10.49 17.87 8.76
C MET A 1 -11.09 18.49 7.51
N ALA A 2 -10.54 18.21 6.34
CA ALA A 2 -11.11 18.67 5.07
C ALA A 2 -12.37 17.85 4.78
N TYR A 3 -13.47 18.52 4.42
CA TYR A 3 -14.71 17.86 4.05
C TYR A 3 -14.54 17.18 2.69
N LEU A 4 -14.54 15.84 2.66
CA LEU A 4 -14.49 15.07 1.42
C LEU A 4 -15.70 15.44 0.54
N ASN A 5 -15.43 15.91 -0.67
CA ASN A 5 -16.49 16.13 -1.64
C ASN A 5 -16.88 14.77 -2.25
N LEU A 6 -17.88 14.13 -1.66
CA LEU A 6 -18.31 12.79 -2.07
C LEU A 6 -18.80 12.75 -3.52
N ASN A 7 -19.13 13.88 -4.17
CA ASN A 7 -19.66 13.92 -5.55
C ASN A 7 -18.61 13.76 -6.65
N LYS A 8 -17.32 13.65 -6.31
CA LYS A 8 -16.22 13.47 -7.28
C LYS A 8 -15.63 12.06 -7.19
N PHE A 9 -14.88 11.69 -8.22
CA PHE A 9 -14.00 10.52 -8.11
C PHE A 9 -12.91 10.80 -7.08
N HIS A 10 -12.50 9.75 -6.37
CA HIS A 10 -11.37 9.76 -5.45
C HIS A 10 -10.33 8.77 -5.96
N TYR A 11 -9.07 9.18 -5.87
CA TYR A 11 -7.93 8.47 -6.39
C TYR A 11 -7.16 7.86 -5.22
N PHE A 12 -6.84 6.58 -5.35
CA PHE A 12 -6.09 5.81 -4.37
C PHE A 12 -4.82 5.29 -5.02
N GLY A 13 -3.66 5.58 -4.44
CA GLY A 13 -2.35 5.09 -4.87
C GLY A 13 -1.83 4.05 -3.89
N PHE A 14 -1.32 2.94 -4.41
CA PHE A 14 -0.82 1.83 -3.62
C PHE A 14 0.59 1.44 -4.02
N ASP A 15 1.44 1.26 -3.02
CA ASP A 15 2.72 0.58 -3.16
C ASP A 15 3.06 -0.19 -1.87
N GLU A 16 4.01 -1.11 -1.98
CA GLU A 16 4.42 -2.01 -0.93
C GLU A 16 5.93 -1.96 -0.67
N SER A 17 6.31 -2.07 0.60
CA SER A 17 7.72 -2.20 0.99
C SER A 17 7.91 -3.43 1.87
N PRO A 18 8.86 -4.33 1.51
CA PRO A 18 9.19 -5.44 2.38
C PRO A 18 9.84 -4.92 3.65
N ILE A 19 9.55 -5.53 4.80
CA ILE A 19 10.21 -5.19 6.06
C ILE A 19 11.64 -5.78 6.08
N GLY A 20 11.90 -6.92 5.44
CA GLY A 20 13.23 -7.55 5.40
C GLY A 20 13.56 -8.36 6.66
N GLY A 21 14.62 -9.18 6.59
CA GLY A 21 15.00 -10.14 7.64
C GLY A 21 14.29 -11.51 7.53
N ASN A 22 14.36 -12.32 8.59
CA ASN A 22 13.61 -13.58 8.68
C ASN A 22 12.09 -13.37 8.80
N SER A 23 11.66 -12.17 9.19
CA SER A 23 10.26 -11.76 9.14
C SER A 23 9.91 -11.44 7.71
N SER A 24 9.15 -12.31 7.10
CA SER A 24 8.53 -12.17 5.79
C SER A 24 7.45 -11.09 5.73
N GLY A 25 7.68 -9.97 6.41
CA GLY A 25 6.68 -8.93 6.59
C GLY A 25 6.61 -8.00 5.40
N LEU A 26 5.42 -7.50 5.13
CA LEU A 26 5.14 -6.50 4.12
C LEU A 26 4.46 -5.30 4.78
N VAL A 27 4.84 -4.10 4.40
CA VAL A 27 4.03 -2.89 4.61
C VAL A 27 3.40 -2.54 3.28
N LEU A 28 2.10 -2.32 3.27
CA LEU A 28 1.38 -1.78 2.12
C LEU A 28 0.82 -0.41 2.54
N ALA A 29 1.10 0.61 1.75
CA ALA A 29 0.60 1.96 1.99
C ALA A 29 -0.43 2.33 0.92
N CYS A 30 -1.41 3.11 1.35
CA CYS A 30 -2.46 3.71 0.53
C CYS A 30 -2.38 5.21 0.69
N THR A 31 -2.38 5.94 -0.41
CA THR A 31 -2.49 7.41 -0.44
C THR A 31 -3.75 7.80 -1.17
N GLU A 32 -4.47 8.80 -0.65
CA GLU A 32 -5.79 9.19 -1.14
C GLU A 32 -5.83 10.68 -1.50
N THR A 33 -6.55 11.01 -2.56
CA THR A 33 -6.78 12.39 -3.02
C THR A 33 -8.03 12.51 -3.89
N ASP A 34 -8.67 13.68 -3.91
CA ASP A 34 -9.63 14.08 -4.93
C ASP A 34 -9.01 14.94 -6.06
N ASP A 35 -7.70 15.17 -6.00
CA ASP A 35 -6.93 15.95 -6.96
C ASP A 35 -6.42 15.07 -8.11
N SER A 36 -7.08 15.19 -9.26
CA SER A 36 -6.71 14.45 -10.46
C SER A 36 -5.29 14.76 -10.97
N ARG A 37 -4.65 15.85 -10.54
CA ARG A 37 -3.27 16.17 -10.96
C ARG A 37 -2.24 15.17 -10.41
N LEU A 38 -2.56 14.45 -9.34
CA LEU A 38 -1.68 13.45 -8.73
C LEU A 38 -1.71 12.08 -9.43
N ILE A 39 -2.63 11.87 -10.38
CA ILE A 39 -2.68 10.68 -11.24
C ILE A 39 -2.12 10.94 -12.65
N GLU A 40 -1.72 12.18 -12.95
CA GLU A 40 -1.10 12.53 -14.23
C GLU A 40 0.32 11.97 -14.30
N LYS A 41 0.63 11.28 -15.41
CA LYS A 41 1.96 10.73 -15.63
C LYS A 41 3.02 11.83 -15.66
N ARG A 42 4.01 11.70 -14.78
CA ARG A 42 5.24 12.50 -14.75
C ARG A 42 6.42 11.62 -15.11
N THR A 43 7.50 12.24 -15.57
CA THR A 43 8.75 11.56 -15.83
C THR A 43 9.71 11.80 -14.66
N ASN A 44 10.55 10.80 -14.37
CA ASN A 44 11.69 10.90 -13.44
C ASN A 44 11.34 11.19 -11.98
N LEU A 45 10.24 10.64 -11.46
CA LEU A 45 10.06 10.62 -10.00
C LEU A 45 11.08 9.65 -9.39
N LEU A 46 11.76 10.11 -8.35
CA LEU A 46 12.66 9.26 -7.58
C LEU A 46 11.83 8.34 -6.68
N LYS A 47 12.08 7.04 -6.74
CA LYS A 47 11.50 6.08 -5.79
C LYS A 47 12.23 6.16 -4.45
N ALA A 48 11.61 5.65 -3.38
CA ALA A 48 12.13 5.68 -2.02
C ALA A 48 13.57 5.16 -1.89
N ALA A 49 13.90 4.11 -2.64
CA ALA A 49 15.25 3.53 -2.66
C ALA A 49 16.30 4.48 -3.25
N ASP A 50 15.94 5.29 -4.26
CA ASP A 50 16.84 6.22 -4.93
C ASP A 50 17.26 7.35 -3.98
N TYR A 51 16.31 7.86 -3.17
CA TYR A 51 16.63 8.88 -2.15
C TYR A 51 17.72 8.41 -1.18
N ILE A 52 17.71 7.14 -0.77
CA ILE A 52 18.72 6.62 0.15
C ILE A 52 20.07 6.48 -0.51
N HIS A 53 20.08 6.05 -1.77
CA HIS A 53 21.32 5.97 -2.53
C HIS A 53 21.97 7.34 -2.64
N LEU A 54 21.20 8.35 -3.06
CA LEU A 54 21.67 9.73 -3.22
C LEU A 54 22.11 10.34 -1.88
N ILE A 55 21.35 10.14 -0.79
CA ILE A 55 21.76 10.59 0.55
C ILE A 55 23.10 9.95 0.97
N ARG A 56 23.34 8.66 0.64
CA ARG A 56 24.61 7.99 0.94
C ARG A 56 25.77 8.50 0.11
N GLU A 57 25.51 8.97 -1.10
CA GLU A 57 26.49 9.58 -1.99
C GLU A 57 26.80 11.04 -1.59
N GLY A 58 26.09 11.58 -0.59
CA GLY A 58 26.30 12.93 -0.09
C GLY A 58 25.57 14.01 -0.89
N GLU A 59 24.62 13.62 -1.74
CA GLU A 59 23.77 14.55 -2.50
C GLU A 59 22.82 15.31 -1.57
N GLU A 60 22.69 16.62 -1.78
CA GLU A 60 21.67 17.44 -1.11
C GLU A 60 20.29 17.18 -1.75
N ILE A 61 19.57 16.19 -1.23
CA ILE A 61 18.24 15.83 -1.72
C ILE A 61 17.17 15.97 -0.63
N VAL A 62 16.04 16.57 -1.00
CA VAL A 62 14.87 16.71 -0.13
C VAL A 62 13.91 15.56 -0.38
N VAL A 63 13.82 14.63 0.57
CA VAL A 63 12.80 13.58 0.54
C VAL A 63 11.44 14.18 0.89
N PRO A 64 10.38 13.98 0.08
CA PRO A 64 9.04 14.51 0.36
C PRO A 64 8.58 14.21 1.81
N SER A 65 8.22 15.24 2.56
CA SER A 65 7.59 15.13 3.88
C SER A 65 6.07 15.00 3.72
N LEU A 66 5.37 14.51 4.76
CA LEU A 66 3.90 14.47 4.75
C LEU A 66 3.30 15.87 4.54
N PHE A 67 3.88 16.88 5.17
CA PHE A 67 3.48 18.27 4.98
C PHE A 67 3.61 18.69 3.51
N ASN A 68 4.75 18.38 2.86
CA ASN A 68 4.95 18.67 1.45
C ASN A 68 3.97 17.88 0.56
N MET A 69 3.69 16.61 0.87
CA MET A 69 2.71 15.81 0.14
C MET A 69 1.31 16.43 0.23
N GLY A 70 0.90 16.87 1.43
CA GLY A 70 -0.38 17.56 1.65
C GLY A 70 -0.48 18.87 0.89
N LEU A 71 0.58 19.69 0.87
CA LEU A 71 0.63 20.90 0.04
C LEU A 71 0.52 20.60 -1.47
N ASN A 72 0.89 19.39 -1.90
CA ASN A 72 0.78 18.94 -3.28
C ASN A 72 -0.55 18.23 -3.60
N GLY A 73 -1.51 18.22 -2.67
CA GLY A 73 -2.86 17.69 -2.91
C GLY A 73 -3.13 16.30 -2.33
N LEU A 74 -2.19 15.71 -1.56
CA LEU A 74 -2.50 14.49 -0.80
C LEU A 74 -3.55 14.82 0.27
N SER A 75 -4.68 14.11 0.28
CA SER A 75 -5.75 14.32 1.26
C SER A 75 -5.53 13.50 2.53
N SER A 76 -5.19 12.23 2.36
CA SER A 76 -5.05 11.24 3.43
C SER A 76 -4.11 10.13 3.01
N TYR A 77 -3.67 9.33 3.97
CA TYR A 77 -2.98 8.07 3.72
C TYR A 77 -3.32 7.07 4.82
N SER A 78 -3.26 5.79 4.49
CA SER A 78 -3.46 4.66 5.38
C SER A 78 -2.41 3.59 5.09
N TRP A 79 -2.17 2.66 6.01
CA TRP A 79 -1.21 1.60 5.79
C TRP A 79 -1.57 0.36 6.61
N ILE A 80 -1.08 -0.80 6.14
CA ILE A 80 -1.26 -2.07 6.84
C ILE A 80 0.03 -2.88 6.77
N ARG A 81 0.25 -3.68 7.80
CA ARG A 81 1.39 -4.60 7.90
C ARG A 81 0.91 -6.04 7.88
N SER A 82 1.47 -6.84 6.98
CA SER A 82 1.32 -8.30 7.00
C SER A 82 2.55 -8.94 7.63
N ASN A 83 2.35 -9.87 8.58
CA ASN A 83 3.42 -10.56 9.31
C ASN A 83 3.78 -11.95 8.75
N ARG A 84 3.11 -12.43 7.70
CA ARG A 84 3.11 -13.86 7.31
C ARG A 84 3.68 -14.21 5.92
N GLY A 85 4.41 -13.33 5.23
CA GLY A 85 4.83 -13.57 3.83
C GLY A 85 5.75 -14.77 3.50
N ARG A 86 6.22 -15.58 4.47
CA ARG A 86 7.08 -16.78 4.24
C ARG A 86 6.22 -18.03 4.17
N SER A 87 5.14 -18.07 4.96
CA SER A 87 4.16 -19.16 4.98
C SER A 87 2.87 -18.81 4.24
N PHE A 88 2.67 -17.53 3.89
CA PHE A 88 1.54 -17.04 3.13
C PHE A 88 2.03 -16.37 1.84
N CYS A 89 1.34 -16.67 0.74
CA CYS A 89 1.60 -16.08 -0.58
C CYS A 89 1.55 -14.55 -0.47
N ARG A 90 2.72 -13.87 -0.54
CA ARG A 90 2.87 -12.40 -0.45
C ARG A 90 1.83 -11.67 -1.31
N GLN A 91 1.53 -12.24 -2.47
CA GLN A 91 0.56 -11.71 -3.42
C GLN A 91 -0.82 -11.54 -2.79
N ARG A 92 -1.37 -12.64 -2.28
CA ARG A 92 -2.70 -12.63 -1.63
C ARG A 92 -2.73 -11.71 -0.42
N ALA A 93 -1.60 -11.57 0.30
CA ALA A 93 -1.49 -10.63 1.41
C ALA A 93 -1.63 -9.19 0.94
N ALA A 94 -0.95 -8.82 -0.15
CA ALA A 94 -1.02 -7.48 -0.73
C ALA A 94 -2.43 -7.18 -1.25
N HIS A 95 -3.04 -8.08 -2.04
CA HIS A 95 -4.38 -7.86 -2.58
C HIS A 95 -5.46 -7.76 -1.49
N ALA A 96 -5.41 -8.62 -0.46
CA ALA A 96 -6.35 -8.54 0.67
C ALA A 96 -6.16 -7.24 1.47
N SER A 97 -4.90 -6.80 1.63
CA SER A 97 -4.55 -5.53 2.27
C SER A 97 -5.12 -4.33 1.53
N ILE A 98 -5.02 -4.31 0.19
CA ILE A 98 -5.60 -3.25 -0.64
C ILE A 98 -7.12 -3.22 -0.47
N ALA A 99 -7.79 -4.37 -0.58
CA ALA A 99 -9.24 -4.45 -0.43
C ALA A 99 -9.69 -3.91 0.94
N GLN A 100 -8.99 -4.29 2.01
CA GLN A 100 -9.29 -3.77 3.35
C GLN A 100 -9.13 -2.25 3.43
N LEU A 101 -8.02 -1.70 2.95
CA LEU A 101 -7.76 -0.26 3.01
C LEU A 101 -8.77 0.56 2.19
N LEU A 102 -9.25 0.02 1.06
CA LEU A 102 -10.33 0.67 0.29
C LEU A 102 -11.64 0.70 1.08
N MET A 103 -11.95 -0.38 1.79
CA MET A 103 -13.20 -0.51 2.56
C MET A 103 -13.21 0.29 3.87
N GLU A 104 -12.05 0.66 4.38
CA GLU A 104 -11.93 1.59 5.51
C GLU A 104 -12.19 3.05 5.08
N SER A 105 -12.19 3.36 3.78
CA SER A 105 -12.54 4.69 3.29
C SER A 105 -14.05 4.90 3.24
N GLU A 106 -14.50 6.14 3.46
CA GLU A 106 -15.91 6.53 3.36
C GLU A 106 -16.38 6.77 1.91
N VAL A 107 -15.53 6.53 0.92
CA VAL A 107 -15.82 6.76 -0.50
C VAL A 107 -16.70 5.63 -1.05
N ASP A 108 -17.67 5.96 -1.90
CA ASP A 108 -18.44 4.97 -2.67
C ASP A 108 -17.50 4.18 -3.60
N PRO A 109 -17.47 2.83 -3.57
CA PRO A 109 -16.65 2.00 -4.47
C PRO A 109 -16.77 2.33 -5.96
N ARG A 110 -17.92 2.84 -6.42
CA ARG A 110 -18.12 3.28 -7.81
C ARG A 110 -17.38 4.56 -8.17
N ARG A 111 -17.00 5.34 -7.16
CA ARG A 111 -16.24 6.60 -7.24
C ARG A 111 -14.76 6.43 -6.90
N MET A 112 -14.33 5.24 -6.48
CA MET A 112 -12.92 4.94 -6.27
C MET A 112 -12.23 4.68 -7.61
N VAL A 113 -11.06 5.27 -7.80
CA VAL A 113 -10.11 4.94 -8.88
C VAL A 113 -8.78 4.56 -8.25
N VAL A 114 -8.33 3.34 -8.52
CA VAL A 114 -7.23 2.70 -7.82
C VAL A 114 -6.03 2.59 -8.73
N TYR A 115 -4.89 3.11 -8.31
CA TYR A 115 -3.60 3.04 -9.00
C TYR A 115 -2.63 2.21 -8.17
N ILE A 116 -2.03 1.19 -8.79
CA ILE A 116 -1.18 0.20 -8.12
C ILE A 116 0.10 0.05 -8.95
N ASP A 117 1.26 0.07 -8.30
CA ASP A 117 2.49 -0.36 -8.96
C ASP A 117 2.43 -1.86 -9.31
N GLU A 118 2.96 -2.23 -10.48
CA GLU A 118 2.90 -3.61 -10.95
C GLU A 118 3.90 -4.51 -10.20
N PHE A 119 3.48 -5.04 -9.06
CA PHE A 119 4.18 -6.11 -8.37
C PHE A 119 3.67 -7.53 -8.75
N PHE A 120 2.51 -7.63 -9.45
CA PHE A 120 1.93 -8.87 -10.03
C PHE A 120 1.20 -8.59 -11.36
N PRO A 121 0.96 -9.62 -12.21
CA PRO A 121 0.29 -9.45 -13.50
C PRO A 121 -1.00 -8.62 -13.41
N PRO A 122 -1.16 -7.57 -14.25
CA PRO A 122 -2.25 -6.59 -14.14
C PRO A 122 -3.64 -7.19 -14.07
N GLU A 123 -3.97 -8.10 -14.99
CA GLU A 123 -5.32 -8.68 -15.07
C GLU A 123 -5.63 -9.58 -13.86
N TYR A 124 -4.63 -10.31 -13.36
CA TYR A 124 -4.78 -11.12 -12.16
C TYR A 124 -4.99 -10.25 -10.91
N THR A 125 -4.25 -9.15 -10.78
CA THR A 125 -4.43 -8.17 -9.70
C THR A 125 -5.82 -7.57 -9.71
N LYS A 126 -6.32 -7.17 -10.88
CA LYS A 126 -7.69 -6.62 -11.03
C LYS A 126 -8.73 -7.65 -10.62
N GLU A 127 -8.61 -8.90 -11.09
CA GLU A 127 -9.55 -9.97 -10.79
C GLU A 127 -9.61 -10.29 -9.29
N LEU A 128 -8.46 -10.47 -8.65
CA LEU A 128 -8.41 -10.76 -7.20
C LEU A 128 -8.98 -9.62 -6.36
N LEU A 129 -8.72 -8.37 -6.73
CA LEU A 129 -9.27 -7.23 -6.01
C LEU A 129 -10.79 -7.18 -6.12
N VAL A 130 -11.34 -7.34 -7.31
CA VAL A 130 -12.80 -7.41 -7.51
C VAL A 130 -13.40 -8.57 -6.73
N GLU A 131 -12.77 -9.75 -6.77
CA GLU A 131 -13.21 -10.92 -6.02
C GLU A 131 -13.23 -10.65 -4.51
N TYR A 132 -12.16 -10.09 -3.95
CA TYR A 132 -12.07 -9.81 -2.50
C TYR A 132 -13.09 -8.75 -2.06
N MET A 133 -13.25 -7.69 -2.83
CA MET A 133 -14.25 -6.64 -2.58
C MET A 133 -15.66 -7.24 -2.57
N GLN A 134 -15.99 -8.08 -3.56
CA GLN A 134 -17.32 -8.67 -3.68
C GLN A 134 -17.58 -9.76 -2.63
N ARG A 135 -16.61 -10.63 -2.36
CA ARG A 135 -16.77 -11.80 -1.49
C ARG A 135 -16.78 -11.44 -0.01
N PHE A 136 -15.88 -10.56 0.44
CA PHE A 136 -15.73 -10.24 1.85
C PHE A 136 -16.55 -9.04 2.31
N TYR A 137 -16.85 -8.14 1.38
CA TYR A 137 -17.51 -6.87 1.71
C TYR A 137 -18.84 -6.67 0.97
N GLY A 138 -19.18 -7.55 0.02
CA GLY A 138 -20.41 -7.44 -0.75
C GLY A 138 -20.45 -6.22 -1.68
N VAL A 139 -19.30 -5.60 -1.98
CA VAL A 139 -19.23 -4.40 -2.79
C VAL A 139 -18.61 -4.66 -4.16
N ASN A 140 -19.07 -3.91 -5.16
CA ASN A 140 -18.55 -3.99 -6.51
C ASN A 140 -17.64 -2.78 -6.78
N LEU A 141 -16.33 -3.03 -6.83
CA LEU A 141 -15.34 -2.09 -7.35
C LEU A 141 -15.25 -2.27 -8.88
N PRO A 142 -15.60 -1.27 -9.71
CA PRO A 142 -15.58 -1.44 -11.15
C PRO A 142 -14.17 -1.78 -11.66
N ARG A 143 -14.02 -2.92 -12.37
CA ARG A 143 -12.74 -3.33 -12.97
C ARG A 143 -12.05 -2.21 -13.79
N PRO A 144 -12.76 -1.38 -14.59
CA PRO A 144 -12.14 -0.26 -15.30
C PRO A 144 -11.52 0.82 -14.41
N ASN A 145 -11.91 0.88 -13.13
CA ASN A 145 -11.37 1.84 -12.18
C ASN A 145 -10.06 1.36 -11.52
N ILE A 146 -9.61 0.13 -11.82
CA ILE A 146 -8.38 -0.43 -11.27
C ILE A 146 -7.28 -0.34 -12.33
N GLN A 147 -6.29 0.49 -12.06
CA GLN A 147 -5.13 0.77 -12.89
C GLN A 147 -3.90 0.11 -12.25
N VAL A 148 -3.37 -0.92 -12.91
CA VAL A 148 -2.11 -1.55 -12.53
C VAL A 148 -1.08 -1.16 -13.57
N ILE A 149 -0.02 -0.45 -13.16
CA ILE A 149 0.92 0.19 -14.07
C ILE A 149 2.35 -0.20 -13.65
N PRO A 150 3.17 -0.76 -14.53
CA PRO A 150 4.58 -1.03 -14.22
C PRO A 150 5.37 0.27 -14.06
N GLY A 151 6.05 0.42 -12.92
CA GLY A 151 6.80 1.63 -12.58
C GLY A 151 5.87 2.81 -12.29
N ALA A 152 4.71 2.55 -11.68
CA ALA A 152 3.80 3.59 -11.24
C ALA A 152 4.44 4.47 -10.17
N ASP A 153 5.25 3.88 -9.29
CA ASP A 153 6.06 4.56 -8.27
C ASP A 153 7.02 5.63 -8.86
N ARG A 154 7.38 5.49 -10.13
CA ARG A 154 8.29 6.39 -10.87
C ARG A 154 7.58 7.35 -11.82
N SER A 155 6.28 7.18 -12.03
CA SER A 155 5.53 7.92 -13.04
C SER A 155 4.22 8.53 -12.56
N ILE A 156 3.64 8.07 -11.45
CA ILE A 156 2.39 8.55 -10.89
C ILE A 156 2.67 9.13 -9.50
N PRO A 157 2.54 10.46 -9.30
CA PRO A 157 2.83 11.11 -8.02
C PRO A 157 2.13 10.48 -6.81
N LEU A 158 0.86 10.09 -6.96
CA LEU A 158 0.10 9.45 -5.90
C LEU A 158 0.75 8.13 -5.46
N VAL A 159 1.10 7.27 -6.42
CA VAL A 159 1.78 5.99 -6.12
C VAL A 159 3.19 6.22 -5.58
N ASN A 160 3.91 7.23 -6.07
CA ASN A 160 5.22 7.60 -5.51
C ASN A 160 5.14 8.02 -4.04
N PHE A 161 4.09 8.73 -3.63
CA PHE A 161 3.87 9.03 -2.22
C PHE A 161 3.63 7.76 -1.40
N ALA A 162 2.85 6.81 -1.93
CA ALA A 162 2.66 5.50 -1.28
C ALA A 162 3.98 4.73 -1.13
N ASP A 163 4.86 4.71 -2.14
CA ASP A 163 6.20 4.09 -2.07
C ASP A 163 7.04 4.69 -0.94
N ILE A 164 7.15 6.03 -0.92
CA ILE A 164 7.92 6.76 0.10
C ILE A 164 7.39 6.45 1.50
N LEU A 165 6.07 6.39 1.68
CA LEU A 165 5.43 6.07 2.97
C LEU A 165 5.66 4.61 3.35
N ALA A 166 5.36 3.65 2.47
CA ALA A 166 5.56 2.24 2.71
C ALA A 166 7.01 1.94 3.09
N TYR A 167 7.96 2.54 2.37
CA TYR A 167 9.38 2.41 2.66
C TYR A 167 9.76 2.96 4.04
N ARG A 168 9.31 4.18 4.37
CA ARG A 168 9.60 4.82 5.66
C ARG A 168 9.07 4.01 6.84
N ILE A 169 7.84 3.50 6.71
CA ILE A 169 7.20 2.65 7.72
C ILE A 169 7.93 1.30 7.83
N ALA A 170 8.25 0.65 6.71
CA ALA A 170 9.03 -0.59 6.74
C ALA A 170 10.42 -0.38 7.35
N ALA A 171 11.07 0.75 7.08
CA ALA A 171 12.37 1.11 7.65
C ALA A 171 12.31 1.41 9.15
N SER A 172 11.18 1.88 9.69
CA SER A 172 10.99 2.03 11.14
C SER A 172 10.87 0.66 11.80
N PHE A 173 10.12 -0.28 11.20
CA PHE A 173 10.05 -1.66 11.69
C PHE A 173 11.40 -2.37 11.66
N ARG A 174 12.17 -2.21 10.57
CA ARG A 174 13.56 -2.71 10.50
C ARG A 174 14.42 -2.18 11.63
N ARG A 175 14.31 -0.88 11.92
CA ARG A 175 15.05 -0.28 13.04
C ARG A 175 14.64 -0.89 14.35
N THR A 176 13.35 -0.97 14.66
CA THR A 176 12.89 -1.59 15.90
C THR A 176 13.40 -3.03 16.03
N GLN A 177 13.35 -3.82 14.97
CA GLN A 177 13.91 -5.18 14.94
C GLN A 177 15.44 -5.20 15.14
N ASN A 178 16.17 -4.28 14.49
CA ASN A 178 17.63 -4.19 14.61
C ASN A 178 18.09 -3.50 15.91
N CYS A 179 17.25 -2.70 16.58
CA CYS A 179 17.52 -2.18 17.92
C CYS A 179 17.51 -3.32 18.96
N TYR A 180 16.88 -4.46 18.65
CA TYR A 180 17.07 -5.71 19.38
C TYR A 180 18.31 -6.50 18.94
N THR A 181 19.01 -6.09 17.87
CA THR A 181 20.23 -6.74 17.34
C THR A 181 21.23 -5.74 16.74
N GLY A 182 21.93 -4.97 17.59
CA GLY A 182 23.21 -4.32 17.26
C GLY A 182 23.19 -2.81 16.91
N PRO A 183 24.18 -2.02 17.38
CA PRO A 183 24.25 -0.58 17.13
C PRO A 183 24.88 -0.25 15.77
N GLY A 184 24.41 0.81 15.08
CA GLY A 184 25.27 1.50 14.10
C GLY A 184 24.64 2.20 12.88
N GLN A 185 23.38 1.97 12.50
CA GLN A 185 22.79 2.63 11.31
C GLN A 185 21.72 3.66 11.70
N ARG A 186 22.05 4.96 11.54
CA ARG A 186 21.09 6.06 11.64
C ARG A 186 20.35 6.22 10.31
N LEU A 187 19.19 5.58 10.21
CA LEU A 187 18.22 5.85 9.16
C LEU A 187 17.33 7.05 9.60
N PRO A 188 16.69 7.79 8.67
CA PRO A 188 15.96 9.04 8.98
C PRO A 188 14.75 8.82 9.90
N MET A 189 14.64 9.57 11.01
CA MET A 189 13.57 9.43 12.01
C MET A 189 12.20 9.72 11.37
N VAL A 190 11.20 8.87 11.63
CA VAL A 190 9.83 9.04 11.12
C VAL A 190 8.95 9.32 12.33
N GLU A 191 8.17 10.40 12.31
CA GLU A 191 7.07 10.58 13.26
C GLU A 191 6.11 9.40 13.11
N LEU A 192 5.99 8.59 14.17
CA LEU A 192 5.09 7.44 14.21
C LEU A 192 3.65 7.94 14.18
N PHE A 193 2.96 7.75 13.05
CA PHE A 193 1.52 7.97 13.01
C PHE A 193 0.80 6.66 13.33
N SER A 194 0.12 6.69 14.48
CA SER A 194 -1.04 5.87 14.83
C SER A 194 -2.03 5.94 13.67
N GLU A 195 -2.43 4.85 13.02
CA GLU A 195 -3.15 3.74 13.66
C GLU A 195 -2.50 2.40 13.30
N GLN A 196 -1.92 1.74 14.32
CA GLN A 196 -1.75 0.30 14.24
C GLN A 196 -3.16 -0.29 14.23
N ILE A 197 -3.57 -0.96 13.15
CA ILE A 197 -4.36 -2.16 13.38
C ILE A 197 -3.45 -3.02 14.25
N VAL A 198 -3.81 -3.15 15.53
CA VAL A 198 -3.30 -4.23 16.36
C VAL A 198 -3.51 -5.45 15.49
N ALA A 199 -2.41 -6.06 15.01
CA ALA A 199 -2.47 -7.40 14.50
C ALA A 199 -2.94 -8.19 15.71
N SER A 200 -4.25 -8.27 15.93
CA SER A 200 -4.77 -8.97 17.06
C SER A 200 -4.26 -10.38 16.83
N ASP A 201 -3.58 -10.93 17.83
CA ASP A 201 -3.23 -12.34 17.85
C ASP A 201 -4.47 -13.24 17.61
N GLN A 202 -5.67 -12.63 17.60
CA GLN A 202 -7.00 -13.22 17.42
C GLN A 202 -7.72 -12.89 16.09
N ARG A 203 -7.10 -12.24 15.09
CA ARG A 203 -7.69 -12.13 13.73
C ARG A 203 -6.95 -13.05 12.78
N VAL A 204 -7.05 -14.32 13.13
CA VAL A 204 -6.72 -15.46 12.27
C VAL A 204 -8.01 -16.26 12.12
N SER A 205 -9.04 -15.67 11.52
CA SER A 205 -9.78 -16.45 10.54
C SER A 205 -9.06 -16.21 9.24
N THR A 206 -8.30 -17.21 8.81
CA THR A 206 -7.63 -17.13 7.53
C THR A 206 -8.70 -17.14 6.45
N VAL A 207 -8.82 -16.05 5.70
CA VAL A 207 -9.31 -16.06 4.30
C VAL A 207 -8.68 -17.21 3.49
N ALA A 208 -7.54 -17.73 3.95
CA ALA A 208 -6.85 -18.92 3.44
C ALA A 208 -7.47 -20.28 3.82
N GLU A 209 -8.33 -20.40 4.82
CA GLU A 209 -9.00 -21.66 5.20
C GLU A 209 -10.32 -21.74 4.42
N GLU A 210 -11.19 -20.75 4.56
CA GLU A 210 -12.42 -20.63 3.75
C GLU A 210 -12.14 -20.59 2.23
N GLY A 211 -11.07 -19.90 1.82
CA GLY A 211 -10.62 -19.86 0.43
C GLY A 211 -9.98 -21.16 -0.06
N ARG A 212 -9.37 -21.97 0.83
CA ARG A 212 -8.88 -23.32 0.48
C ARG A 212 -10.00 -24.34 0.45
N GLU A 213 -10.94 -24.27 1.38
CA GLU A 213 -12.13 -25.12 1.44
C GLU A 213 -13.01 -24.94 0.20
N THR A 214 -13.18 -23.69 -0.27
CA THR A 214 -13.92 -23.39 -1.50
C THR A 214 -13.22 -23.98 -2.74
N LEU A 215 -11.89 -23.90 -2.80
CA LEU A 215 -11.10 -24.45 -3.91
C LEU A 215 -11.08 -25.99 -3.88
N ALA A 216 -11.01 -26.58 -2.69
CA ALA A 216 -11.12 -28.02 -2.50
C ALA A 216 -12.50 -28.55 -2.93
N PHE A 217 -13.58 -27.83 -2.57
CA PHE A 217 -14.94 -28.15 -3.01
C PHE A 217 -15.07 -28.13 -4.54
N LEU A 218 -14.61 -27.07 -5.20
CA LEU A 218 -14.68 -26.91 -6.66
C LEU A 218 -13.82 -27.90 -7.45
N LEU A 219 -12.74 -28.42 -6.87
CA LEU A 219 -11.89 -29.45 -7.48
C LEU A 219 -12.34 -30.89 -7.19
N SER A 220 -13.34 -31.06 -6.30
CA SER A 220 -13.91 -32.35 -5.92
C SER A 220 -15.31 -32.61 -6.51
N ALA A 221 -15.87 -31.64 -7.23
CA ALA A 221 -17.12 -31.71 -7.98
C ALA A 221 -16.84 -31.88 -9.48
#